data_AF-A0A6G0WJL1-F1
#
_entry.id   AF-A0A6G0WJL1-F1
#
_cell.length_a   1.000
_cell.length_b   1.000
_cell.length_c   1.000
_cell.angle_alpha   90.00
_cell.angle_beta   90.00
_cell.angle_gamma   90.00
#
_symmetry.space_group_name_H-M   'P 1'
#
loop_
_entity.id
_entity.type
_entity.pdbx_description
1 polymer ?
#
loop_
_entity_poly.entity_id
_entity_poly.type
_entity_poly.pdbx_seq_one_letter_code
_entity_poly.pdbx_strand_id
1 'polypeptide(L)'
;MSNNRYVSNTSRGIFDDDDDVDDNEFLSRVRPNVDYRNDLLGNNFGNQELENAYRQKQQVVETTKDVEQRTLQSTERTLRLLRETENIGTATAEELVRQKEQLQNTDKRLDEINSNLRVSQKHIQGIKSIFGSFKNMLSGKSNLPPRSASTEVEPTGSPLTNEVRRSTLSDTLTQANSNISSMDQHPGLRIRGLVDNELTTPTDVQSSLDNNLDEILGSVTRLKGLALGLGEEIDSQNDLVENILGKADKADINMERQNKEINRILKK
;
A
#
# COMPACT_ATOMS: atom_id res chain seq x y z
N MET A 1 49.14 -28.58 9.77
CA MET A 1 49.51 -28.22 8.38
C MET A 1 48.21 -28.00 7.59
N SER A 2 48.21 -27.15 6.56
CA SER A 2 47.20 -27.00 5.46
C SER A 2 45.76 -27.49 5.69
N ASN A 3 44.74 -26.62 5.67
CA ASN A 3 44.00 -26.17 4.46
C ASN A 3 43.38 -27.35 3.66
N ASN A 4 42.09 -27.37 3.29
CA ASN A 4 41.28 -26.25 2.77
C ASN A 4 39.76 -26.38 3.06
N ARG A 5 38.97 -25.34 2.73
CA ARG A 5 37.48 -25.39 2.69
C ARG A 5 36.99 -25.73 1.27
N TYR A 6 35.76 -26.24 1.15
CA TYR A 6 34.79 -25.81 0.13
C TYR A 6 33.34 -25.95 0.63
N VAL A 7 32.46 -25.06 0.17
CA VAL A 7 31.00 -25.08 0.40
C VAL A 7 30.31 -24.60 -0.88
N SER A 8 29.39 -25.42 -1.39
CA SER A 8 28.49 -25.14 -2.52
C SER A 8 27.35 -26.17 -2.42
N ASN A 9 26.12 -25.90 -1.95
CA ASN A 9 25.20 -24.76 -2.04
C ASN A 9 24.37 -24.70 -3.33
N THR A 10 23.05 -24.55 -3.12
CA THR A 10 21.99 -24.13 -4.07
C THR A 10 21.40 -25.19 -5.03
N SER A 11 20.07 -25.11 -5.15
CA SER A 11 19.17 -25.71 -6.16
C SER A 11 19.03 -27.23 -6.21
N ARG A 12 17.98 -27.73 -5.55
CA ARG A 12 17.21 -28.87 -6.03
C ARG A 12 15.82 -28.36 -6.40
N GLY A 13 15.39 -28.60 -7.63
CA GLY A 13 14.14 -28.07 -8.16
C GLY A 13 12.92 -28.88 -7.73
N ILE A 14 11.72 -28.39 -8.08
CA ILE A 14 10.45 -29.14 -8.00
C ILE A 14 10.18 -29.90 -9.32
N PHE A 15 11.17 -29.89 -10.24
CA PHE A 15 11.12 -30.44 -11.59
C PHE A 15 12.46 -31.12 -11.95
N ASP A 16 12.85 -32.14 -11.18
CA ASP A 16 13.82 -33.15 -11.65
C ASP A 16 12.95 -34.28 -12.25
N ASP A 17 12.77 -34.32 -13.57
CA ASP A 17 11.88 -35.28 -14.28
C ASP A 17 12.49 -36.70 -14.40
N ASP A 18 13.26 -37.14 -13.40
CA ASP A 18 14.00 -38.42 -13.36
C ASP A 18 13.41 -39.45 -12.37
N ASP A 19 12.33 -39.14 -11.65
CA ASP A 19 11.56 -40.11 -10.85
C ASP A 19 10.63 -40.95 -11.76
N ASP A 20 11.24 -41.77 -12.63
CA ASP A 20 10.57 -42.85 -13.38
C ASP A 20 9.97 -43.87 -12.38
N VAL A 21 8.70 -43.66 -12.01
CA VAL A 21 7.95 -44.60 -11.15
C VAL A 21 7.84 -45.94 -11.89
N ASP A 22 8.53 -46.97 -11.40
CA ASP A 22 8.50 -48.30 -12.02
C ASP A 22 7.06 -48.88 -11.99
N ASP A 23 6.39 -48.82 -13.13
CA ASP A 23 5.04 -49.36 -13.34
C ASP A 23 4.93 -50.82 -12.89
N ASN A 24 6.02 -51.60 -12.94
CA ASN A 24 6.05 -52.98 -12.50
C ASN A 24 5.96 -53.10 -10.97
N GLU A 25 6.56 -52.17 -10.22
CA GLU A 25 6.41 -52.10 -8.76
C GLU A 25 4.99 -51.62 -8.38
N PHE A 26 4.42 -50.65 -9.10
CA PHE A 26 3.04 -50.22 -8.86
C PHE A 26 2.02 -51.33 -9.14
N LEU A 27 2.13 -52.01 -10.29
CA LEU A 27 1.18 -53.04 -10.72
C LEU A 27 1.31 -54.37 -9.94
N SER A 28 2.49 -54.70 -9.41
CA SER A 28 2.70 -55.92 -8.61
C SER A 28 2.10 -55.81 -7.20
N ARG A 29 2.12 -54.62 -6.60
CA ARG A 29 1.58 -54.35 -5.24
C ARG A 29 0.05 -54.48 -5.12
N VAL A 30 -0.69 -54.55 -6.24
CA VAL A 30 -2.17 -54.52 -6.28
C VAL A 30 -2.81 -55.91 -6.44
N ARG A 31 -2.04 -56.99 -6.56
CA ARG A 31 -2.56 -58.37 -6.71
C ARG A 31 -2.39 -59.22 -5.46
N PRO A 32 -3.37 -59.29 -4.54
CA PRO A 32 -3.41 -60.40 -3.58
C PRO A 32 -3.62 -61.71 -4.35
N ASN A 33 -2.71 -62.66 -4.18
CA ASN A 33 -2.85 -63.99 -4.79
C ASN A 33 -3.85 -64.82 -3.99
N VAL A 34 -5.13 -64.76 -4.38
CA VAL A 34 -6.22 -65.45 -3.67
C VAL A 34 -6.24 -66.94 -4.04
N ASP A 35 -5.37 -67.70 -3.39
CA ASP A 35 -5.56 -69.15 -3.21
C ASP A 35 -6.85 -69.36 -2.39
N TYR A 36 -7.91 -69.85 -3.04
CA TYR A 36 -9.20 -70.15 -2.39
C TYR A 36 -9.12 -71.40 -1.51
N ARG A 37 -8.41 -71.30 -0.39
CA ARG A 37 -8.50 -72.27 0.71
C ARG A 37 -9.66 -71.91 1.63
N ASN A 38 -10.65 -72.79 1.66
CA ASN A 38 -11.93 -72.60 2.34
C ASN A 38 -11.85 -72.94 3.84
N ASP A 39 -10.94 -72.28 4.57
CA ASP A 39 -10.78 -72.46 6.02
C ASP A 39 -11.76 -71.57 6.81
N LEU A 40 -13.02 -72.01 6.82
CA LEU A 40 -14.15 -71.42 7.55
C LEU A 40 -14.01 -71.65 9.08
N LEU A 41 -13.04 -71.04 9.76
CA LEU A 41 -12.93 -70.99 11.24
C LEU A 41 -11.87 -69.97 11.70
N GLY A 42 -12.25 -68.75 12.13
CA GLY A 42 -11.25 -67.72 12.46
C GLY A 42 -11.71 -66.41 13.13
N ASN A 43 -12.85 -66.37 13.82
CA ASN A 43 -13.39 -65.14 14.42
C ASN A 43 -12.56 -64.62 15.62
N ASN A 44 -11.42 -63.96 15.38
CA ASN A 44 -10.77 -63.13 16.40
C ASN A 44 -9.84 -62.01 15.87
N PHE A 45 -9.19 -62.18 14.71
CA PHE A 45 -8.17 -61.21 14.25
C PHE A 45 -8.72 -59.83 13.86
N GLY A 46 -9.91 -59.76 13.26
CA GLY A 46 -10.51 -58.50 12.81
C GLY A 46 -10.81 -57.48 13.93
N ASN A 47 -10.91 -57.93 15.19
CA ASN A 47 -11.16 -57.04 16.32
C ASN A 47 -9.97 -56.13 16.65
N GLN A 48 -8.74 -56.65 16.53
CA GLN A 48 -7.54 -55.92 16.97
C GLN A 48 -7.14 -54.81 16.00
N GLU A 49 -7.24 -55.07 14.69
CA GLU A 49 -7.00 -54.06 13.65
C GLU A 49 -8.05 -52.94 13.71
N LEU A 50 -9.32 -53.30 13.93
CA LEU A 50 -10.41 -52.35 14.13
C LEU A 50 -10.23 -51.49 15.39
N GLU A 51 -9.79 -52.06 16.52
CA GLU A 51 -9.51 -51.30 17.74
C GLU A 51 -8.33 -50.32 17.55
N ASN A 52 -7.27 -50.75 16.85
CA ASN A 52 -6.15 -49.87 16.49
C ASN A 52 -6.61 -48.71 15.60
N ALA A 53 -7.44 -48.96 14.60
CA ALA A 53 -8.03 -47.93 13.74
C ALA A 53 -8.91 -46.95 14.52
N TYR A 54 -9.71 -47.41 15.49
CA TYR A 54 -10.48 -46.54 16.38
C TYR A 54 -9.58 -45.67 17.26
N ARG A 55 -8.51 -46.22 17.82
CA ARG A 55 -7.52 -45.45 18.62
C ARG A 55 -6.82 -44.38 17.79
N GLN A 56 -6.44 -44.70 16.54
CA GLN A 56 -5.86 -43.73 15.61
C GLN A 56 -6.88 -42.64 15.23
N LYS A 57 -8.14 -42.99 14.94
CA LYS A 57 -9.21 -42.03 14.65
C LYS A 57 -9.46 -41.08 15.83
N GLN A 58 -9.41 -41.58 17.08
CA GLN A 58 -9.53 -40.74 18.27
C GLN A 58 -8.38 -39.73 18.40
N GLN A 59 -7.13 -40.16 18.23
CA GLN A 59 -5.97 -39.27 18.26
C GLN A 59 -6.03 -38.17 17.17
N VAL A 60 -6.48 -38.52 15.96
CA VAL A 60 -6.69 -37.53 14.89
C VAL A 60 -7.77 -36.53 15.29
N VAL A 61 -8.92 -36.98 15.80
CA VAL A 61 -10.01 -36.08 16.24
C VAL A 61 -9.59 -35.17 17.40
N GLU A 62 -8.75 -35.62 18.33
CA GLU A 62 -8.21 -34.77 19.42
C GLU A 62 -7.21 -33.74 18.89
N THR A 63 -6.28 -34.13 18.01
CA THR A 63 -5.30 -33.20 17.43
C THR A 63 -5.94 -32.17 16.50
N THR A 64 -6.95 -32.56 15.70
CA THR A 64 -7.76 -31.64 14.92
C THR A 64 -8.44 -30.59 15.80
N LYS A 65 -9.00 -30.97 16.94
CA LYS A 65 -9.67 -30.01 17.87
C LYS A 65 -8.70 -29.03 18.53
N ASP A 66 -7.50 -29.46 18.91
CA ASP A 66 -6.46 -28.54 19.41
C ASP A 66 -6.05 -27.53 18.32
N VAL A 67 -5.84 -28.00 17.09
CA VAL A 67 -5.51 -27.14 15.94
C VAL A 67 -6.65 -26.16 15.62
N GLU A 68 -7.91 -26.62 15.56
CA GLU A 68 -9.10 -25.77 15.39
C GLU A 68 -9.16 -24.68 16.46
N GLN A 69 -9.11 -25.05 17.75
CA GLN A 69 -9.23 -24.10 18.86
C GLN A 69 -8.08 -23.07 18.89
N ARG A 70 -6.84 -23.51 18.64
CA ARG A 70 -5.67 -22.62 18.58
C ARG A 70 -5.71 -21.69 17.37
N THR A 71 -6.25 -22.14 16.25
CA THR A 71 -6.42 -21.32 15.05
C THR A 71 -7.51 -20.27 15.27
N LEU A 72 -8.65 -20.64 15.86
CA LEU A 72 -9.70 -19.69 16.25
C LEU A 72 -9.14 -18.58 17.16
N GLN A 73 -8.47 -18.94 18.26
CA GLN A 73 -7.82 -17.96 19.16
C GLN A 73 -6.78 -17.08 18.45
N SER A 74 -6.10 -17.59 17.42
CA SER A 74 -5.17 -16.79 16.61
C SER A 74 -5.90 -15.75 15.78
N THR A 75 -7.03 -16.12 15.15
CA THR A 75 -7.86 -15.17 14.39
C THR A 75 -8.50 -14.09 15.27
N GLU A 76 -9.01 -14.44 16.46
CA GLU A 76 -9.55 -13.46 17.44
C GLU A 76 -8.50 -12.41 17.83
N ARG A 77 -7.26 -12.83 18.11
CA ARG A 77 -6.14 -11.93 18.42
C ARG A 77 -5.79 -11.05 17.21
N THR A 78 -5.81 -11.63 16.01
CA THR A 78 -5.54 -10.92 14.75
C THR A 78 -6.60 -9.85 14.50
N LEU A 79 -7.89 -10.16 14.65
CA LEU A 79 -8.98 -9.18 14.57
C LEU A 79 -8.83 -8.04 15.58
N ARG A 80 -8.46 -8.36 16.84
CA ARG A 80 -8.19 -7.33 17.85
C ARG A 80 -7.09 -6.37 17.41
N LEU A 81 -5.98 -6.91 16.90
CA LEU A 81 -4.83 -6.14 16.42
C LEU A 81 -5.14 -5.34 15.15
N LEU A 82 -5.95 -5.87 14.23
CA LEU A 82 -6.39 -5.17 13.02
C LEU A 82 -7.27 -3.97 13.39
N ARG A 83 -8.29 -4.14 14.23
CA ARG A 83 -9.15 -3.04 14.70
C ARG A 83 -8.35 -1.98 15.48
N GLU A 84 -7.36 -2.39 16.27
CA GLU A 84 -6.42 -1.50 16.96
C GLU A 84 -5.55 -0.70 15.96
N THR A 85 -5.06 -1.36 14.92
CA THR A 85 -4.28 -0.74 13.83
C THR A 85 -5.14 0.22 12.99
N GLU A 86 -6.42 -0.08 12.74
CA GLU A 86 -7.35 0.79 12.02
C GLU A 86 -7.62 2.09 12.78
N ASN A 87 -7.81 2.01 14.10
CA ASN A 87 -7.96 3.20 14.95
C ASN A 87 -6.70 4.08 14.93
N ILE A 88 -5.51 3.46 15.03
CA ILE A 88 -4.21 4.17 14.96
C ILE A 88 -4.01 4.80 13.57
N GLY A 89 -4.31 4.08 12.50
CA GLY A 89 -4.22 4.58 11.12
C GLY A 89 -5.18 5.74 10.85
N THR A 90 -6.40 5.69 11.41
CA THR A 90 -7.39 6.76 11.30
C THR A 90 -6.92 8.03 12.03
N ALA A 91 -6.45 7.91 13.28
CA ALA A 91 -5.90 9.04 14.03
C ALA A 91 -4.62 9.61 13.36
N THR A 92 -3.84 8.77 12.69
CA THR A 92 -2.68 9.21 11.89
C THR A 92 -3.11 10.02 10.67
N ALA A 93 -4.19 9.63 9.99
CA ALA A 93 -4.74 10.38 8.86
C ALA A 93 -5.30 11.75 9.28
N GLU A 94 -6.01 11.82 10.42
CA GLU A 94 -6.50 13.08 10.99
C GLU A 94 -5.35 14.06 11.29
N GLU A 95 -4.28 13.57 11.92
CA GLU A 95 -3.10 14.40 12.22
C GLU A 95 -2.33 14.79 10.96
N LEU A 96 -2.21 13.94 9.93
CA LEU A 96 -1.62 14.33 8.64
C LEU A 96 -2.43 15.45 7.98
N VAL A 97 -3.77 15.39 7.95
CA VAL A 97 -4.61 16.46 7.41
C VAL A 97 -4.39 17.77 8.18
N ARG A 98 -4.28 17.70 9.51
CA ARG A 98 -3.95 18.85 10.38
C ARG A 98 -2.53 19.38 10.13
N GLN A 99 -1.55 18.54 9.76
CA GLN A 99 -0.20 18.98 9.38
C GLN A 99 -0.19 19.63 7.99
N LYS A 100 -0.94 19.08 7.02
CA LYS A 100 -1.13 19.67 5.69
C LYS A 100 -1.64 21.11 5.77
N GLU A 101 -2.62 21.39 6.65
CA GLU A 101 -3.14 22.75 6.84
C GLU A 101 -2.08 23.71 7.41
N GLN A 102 -1.28 23.25 8.38
CA GLN A 102 -0.18 24.05 8.95
C GLN A 102 0.90 24.37 7.92
N LEU A 103 1.25 23.40 7.05
CA LEU A 103 2.16 23.61 5.93
C LEU A 103 1.55 24.61 4.92
N GLN A 104 0.31 24.44 4.48
CA GLN A 104 -0.35 25.38 3.56
C GLN A 104 -0.46 26.80 4.13
N ASN A 105 -0.68 26.94 5.43
CA ASN A 105 -0.71 28.24 6.09
C ASN A 105 0.69 28.84 6.28
N THR A 106 1.75 28.02 6.33
CA THR A 106 3.14 28.47 6.29
C THR A 106 3.54 28.94 4.88
N ASP A 107 3.15 28.19 3.86
CA ASP A 107 3.38 28.51 2.44
C ASP A 107 2.80 29.88 2.05
N LYS A 108 1.52 30.13 2.38
CA LYS A 108 0.85 31.44 2.18
C LYS A 108 1.60 32.58 2.87
N ARG A 109 2.05 32.38 4.12
CA ARG A 109 2.81 33.39 4.88
C ARG A 109 4.16 33.68 4.23
N LEU A 110 4.82 32.70 3.62
CA LEU A 110 6.07 32.91 2.90
C LEU A 110 5.87 33.65 1.58
N ASP A 111 4.76 33.45 0.87
CA ASP A 111 4.38 34.28 -0.28
C ASP A 111 4.05 35.72 0.13
N GLU A 112 3.30 35.92 1.22
CA GLU A 112 3.07 37.25 1.82
C GLU A 112 4.39 37.94 2.17
N ILE A 113 5.32 37.25 2.83
CA ILE A 113 6.65 37.77 3.16
C ILE A 113 7.43 38.12 1.88
N ASN A 114 7.51 37.23 0.89
CA ASN A 114 8.19 37.51 -0.38
C ASN A 114 7.57 38.70 -1.15
N SER A 115 6.24 38.84 -1.11
CA SER A 115 5.52 39.97 -1.71
C SER A 115 5.81 41.28 -0.97
N ASN A 116 5.72 41.27 0.36
CA ASN A 116 6.02 42.41 1.23
C ASN A 116 7.48 42.85 1.07
N LEU A 117 8.43 41.92 0.95
CA LEU A 117 9.83 42.23 0.64
C LEU A 117 9.99 42.87 -0.75
N ARG A 118 9.25 42.43 -1.76
CA ARG A 118 9.26 43.07 -3.09
C ARG A 118 8.71 44.51 -3.04
N VAL A 119 7.74 44.79 -2.18
CA VAL A 119 7.22 46.14 -1.93
C VAL A 119 8.22 46.99 -1.14
N SER A 120 8.77 46.47 -0.05
CA SER A 120 9.80 47.12 0.77
C SER A 120 11.05 47.51 -0.03
N GLN A 121 11.49 46.68 -0.98
CA GLN A 121 12.61 47.03 -1.87
C GLN A 121 12.29 48.26 -2.75
N LYS A 122 11.05 48.45 -3.21
CA LYS A 122 10.63 49.68 -3.91
C LYS A 122 10.70 50.90 -2.99
N HIS A 123 10.25 50.76 -1.74
CA HIS A 123 10.33 51.84 -0.75
C HIS A 123 11.78 52.22 -0.41
N ILE A 124 12.66 51.23 -0.23
CA ILE A 124 14.11 51.43 -0.01
C ILE A 124 14.75 52.14 -1.22
N GLN A 125 14.37 51.79 -2.45
CA GLN A 125 14.81 52.48 -3.67
C GLN A 125 14.29 53.93 -3.74
N GLY A 126 13.02 54.16 -3.39
CA GLY A 126 12.44 55.51 -3.30
C GLY A 126 13.17 56.39 -2.27
N ILE A 127 13.42 55.88 -1.07
CA ILE A 127 14.18 56.57 -0.01
C ILE A 127 15.60 56.93 -0.49
N LYS A 128 16.30 55.98 -1.14
CA LYS A 128 17.62 56.25 -1.75
C LYS A 128 17.57 57.36 -2.81
N SER A 129 16.54 57.35 -3.67
CA SER A 129 16.35 58.37 -4.70
C SER A 129 16.09 59.76 -4.10
N ILE A 130 15.27 59.83 -3.04
CA ILE A 130 14.97 61.06 -2.30
C ILE A 130 16.24 61.64 -1.65
N PHE A 131 17.03 60.83 -0.94
CA PHE A 131 18.31 61.28 -0.38
C PHE A 131 19.33 61.69 -1.46
N GLY A 132 19.35 61.00 -2.61
CA GLY A 132 20.16 61.37 -3.76
C GLY A 132 19.78 62.74 -4.35
N SER A 133 18.48 62.96 -4.55
CA SER A 133 17.91 64.23 -5.05
C SER A 133 18.19 65.38 -4.09
N PHE A 134 17.92 65.21 -2.79
CA PHE A 134 18.24 66.22 -1.78
C PHE A 134 19.73 66.53 -1.74
N LYS A 135 20.60 65.52 -1.80
CA LYS A 135 22.05 65.75 -1.83
C LYS A 135 22.48 66.52 -3.07
N ASN A 136 22.00 66.17 -4.27
CA ASN A 136 22.40 66.86 -5.50
C ASN A 136 21.85 68.29 -5.58
N MET A 137 20.64 68.53 -5.07
CA MET A 137 20.03 69.86 -4.96
C MET A 137 20.81 70.73 -3.96
N LEU A 138 21.17 70.18 -2.79
CA LEU A 138 21.96 70.89 -1.78
C LEU A 138 23.43 71.11 -2.21
N SER A 139 23.99 70.23 -3.06
CA SER A 139 25.32 70.39 -3.64
C SER A 139 25.38 71.22 -4.94
N GLY A 140 24.28 71.90 -5.31
CA GLY A 140 24.29 73.01 -6.27
C GLY A 140 24.74 72.67 -7.70
N LYS A 141 24.47 71.46 -8.21
CA LYS A 141 24.80 71.10 -9.61
C LYS A 141 23.57 70.59 -10.37
N SER A 142 22.95 71.51 -11.10
CA SER A 142 21.86 71.26 -12.04
C SER A 142 22.35 70.54 -13.30
N ASN A 143 21.64 69.49 -13.69
CA ASN A 143 21.49 69.02 -15.07
C ASN A 143 20.31 68.03 -15.12
N LEU A 144 19.26 68.38 -15.87
CA LEU A 144 18.24 67.44 -16.33
C LEU A 144 18.55 67.06 -17.79
N PRO A 145 18.02 65.94 -18.29
CA PRO A 145 16.77 66.06 -19.07
C PRO A 145 15.72 64.97 -18.77
N PRO A 146 14.42 65.26 -18.92
CA PRO A 146 13.36 64.26 -18.98
C PRO A 146 13.16 63.73 -20.41
N ARG A 147 12.68 62.49 -20.59
CA ARG A 147 12.24 62.01 -21.93
C ARG A 147 11.17 60.90 -21.91
N SER A 148 9.97 61.27 -22.37
CA SER A 148 8.96 60.47 -23.10
C SER A 148 8.21 59.31 -22.42
N ALA A 149 7.02 59.04 -22.97
CA ALA A 149 6.04 57.99 -22.60
C ALA A 149 5.64 57.16 -23.86
N SER A 150 4.51 56.43 -23.81
CA SER A 150 3.99 55.46 -24.82
C SER A 150 4.89 54.22 -25.03
N THR A 151 4.40 53.02 -25.38
CA THR A 151 3.38 52.68 -26.41
C THR A 151 2.53 51.45 -26.06
N GLU A 152 1.34 51.36 -26.66
CA GLU A 152 0.27 50.35 -26.52
C GLU A 152 -0.16 49.83 -27.93
N VAL A 153 -0.91 48.73 -28.16
CA VAL A 153 -1.72 47.88 -27.26
C VAL A 153 -1.16 46.42 -27.20
N GLU A 154 -1.69 45.27 -27.65
CA GLU A 154 -2.93 44.77 -28.31
C GLU A 154 -3.17 43.29 -27.87
N PRO A 155 -4.42 42.76 -27.75
CA PRO A 155 -4.69 41.37 -27.36
C PRO A 155 -5.15 40.46 -28.52
N THR A 156 -4.86 39.16 -28.45
CA THR A 156 -5.47 38.14 -29.33
C THR A 156 -5.91 36.90 -28.54
N GLY A 157 -7.10 36.40 -28.86
CA GLY A 157 -7.63 35.14 -28.35
C GLY A 157 -8.49 34.44 -29.39
N SER A 158 -8.66 33.13 -29.26
CA SER A 158 -9.63 32.33 -30.02
C SER A 158 -9.96 31.04 -29.25
N PRO A 159 -11.22 30.58 -29.25
CA PRO A 159 -11.65 29.33 -28.61
C PRO A 159 -11.51 28.13 -29.57
N LEU A 160 -11.79 26.91 -29.06
CA LEU A 160 -12.33 25.68 -29.72
C LEU A 160 -12.08 24.52 -28.72
N THR A 161 -13.05 24.01 -27.95
CA THR A 161 -14.10 22.99 -28.26
C THR A 161 -13.61 21.53 -28.37
N ASN A 162 -14.40 20.62 -27.76
CA ASN A 162 -14.41 19.15 -27.92
C ASN A 162 -13.20 18.39 -27.31
N GLU A 163 -13.30 17.13 -26.87
CA GLU A 163 -14.44 16.19 -26.80
C GLU A 163 -14.26 15.26 -25.58
N VAL A 164 -15.33 14.91 -24.85
CA VAL A 164 -15.26 13.87 -23.80
C VAL A 164 -15.56 12.50 -24.42
N ARG A 165 -14.54 11.65 -24.53
CA ARG A 165 -14.72 10.26 -25.01
C ARG A 165 -14.82 9.29 -23.83
N ARG A 166 -15.87 8.46 -23.88
CA ARG A 166 -16.24 7.42 -22.91
C ARG A 166 -16.45 6.12 -23.70
N SER A 167 -16.43 4.95 -23.03
CA SER A 167 -16.19 3.59 -23.60
C SER A 167 -14.70 3.34 -23.87
N THR A 168 -14.17 2.10 -23.89
CA THR A 168 -14.79 0.76 -23.95
C THR A 168 -14.17 -0.23 -22.93
N LEU A 169 -14.63 -0.25 -21.67
CA LEU A 169 -14.11 -1.18 -20.64
C LEU A 169 -15.17 -1.95 -19.84
N SER A 170 -16.44 -1.56 -19.90
CA SER A 170 -17.52 -2.23 -19.15
C SER A 170 -18.00 -3.52 -19.80
N ASP A 171 -17.96 -3.60 -21.13
CA ASP A 171 -18.54 -4.71 -21.91
C ASP A 171 -17.68 -5.98 -21.87
N THR A 172 -16.38 -5.85 -21.59
CA THR A 172 -15.45 -7.00 -21.45
C THR A 172 -15.62 -7.72 -20.12
N LEU A 173 -16.03 -7.01 -19.06
CA LEU A 173 -16.09 -7.55 -17.69
C LEU A 173 -17.34 -8.42 -17.45
N THR A 174 -18.46 -8.07 -18.08
CA THR A 174 -19.71 -8.86 -18.00
C THR A 174 -19.63 -10.21 -18.72
N GLN A 175 -18.74 -10.36 -19.71
CA GLN A 175 -18.60 -11.61 -20.48
C GLN A 175 -17.70 -12.66 -19.78
N ALA A 176 -16.90 -12.28 -18.77
CA ALA A 176 -16.07 -13.22 -18.02
C ALA A 176 -16.86 -14.03 -16.97
N ASN A 177 -17.86 -13.41 -16.33
CA ASN A 177 -18.55 -13.99 -15.17
C ASN A 177 -19.50 -15.14 -15.50
N SER A 178 -19.87 -15.38 -16.76
CA SER A 178 -20.76 -16.49 -17.16
C SER A 178 -20.08 -17.87 -17.13
N ASN A 179 -18.76 -17.93 -17.07
CA ASN A 179 -18.01 -19.16 -17.35
C ASN A 179 -17.57 -19.94 -16.09
N ILE A 180 -17.73 -19.34 -14.89
CA ILE A 180 -17.26 -19.93 -13.62
C ILE A 180 -18.29 -20.90 -13.02
N SER A 181 -19.59 -20.66 -13.22
CA SER A 181 -20.67 -21.47 -12.64
C SER A 181 -20.86 -22.88 -13.23
N SER A 182 -20.05 -23.27 -14.22
CA SER A 182 -20.23 -24.54 -14.96
C SER A 182 -19.32 -25.70 -14.51
N MET A 183 -18.38 -25.47 -13.58
CA MET A 183 -17.48 -26.52 -13.09
C MET A 183 -18.17 -27.48 -12.10
N ASP A 184 -19.17 -26.98 -11.37
CA ASP A 184 -19.63 -27.53 -10.09
C ASP A 184 -20.72 -28.62 -10.21
N GLN A 185 -20.81 -29.28 -11.38
CA GLN A 185 -21.86 -30.26 -11.69
C GLN A 185 -21.40 -31.45 -12.54
N HIS A 186 -20.09 -31.73 -12.64
CA HIS A 186 -19.60 -32.92 -13.34
C HIS A 186 -20.03 -34.23 -12.63
N PRO A 187 -20.80 -35.13 -13.30
CA PRO A 187 -21.37 -36.31 -12.63
C PRO A 187 -20.32 -37.38 -12.25
N GLY A 188 -19.12 -37.34 -12.83
CA GLY A 188 -18.04 -38.30 -12.52
C GLY A 188 -17.60 -38.27 -11.05
N LEU A 189 -17.67 -37.11 -10.38
CA LEU A 189 -17.32 -36.98 -8.97
C LEU A 189 -18.28 -37.74 -8.03
N ARG A 190 -19.55 -37.95 -8.45
CA ARG A 190 -20.57 -38.65 -7.66
C ARG A 190 -20.40 -40.17 -7.64
N ILE A 191 -19.72 -40.74 -8.64
CA ILE A 191 -19.62 -42.20 -8.82
C ILE A 191 -18.46 -42.81 -8.03
N ARG A 192 -17.45 -42.02 -7.65
CA ARG A 192 -16.23 -42.51 -6.97
C ARG A 192 -16.42 -42.85 -5.48
N GLY A 193 -17.64 -42.74 -4.94
CA GLY A 193 -17.94 -43.11 -3.55
C GLY A 193 -17.27 -42.22 -2.49
N LEU A 194 -16.73 -41.07 -2.88
CA LEU A 194 -15.99 -40.16 -1.99
C LEU A 194 -16.88 -39.19 -1.20
N VAL A 195 -18.19 -39.48 -1.12
CA VAL A 195 -19.21 -38.66 -0.44
C VAL A 195 -19.58 -39.32 0.89
N ASP A 196 -18.58 -39.56 1.73
CA ASP A 196 -18.77 -39.97 3.13
C ASP A 196 -19.38 -38.80 3.92
N ASN A 197 -20.71 -38.73 3.90
CA ASN A 197 -21.50 -37.60 4.40
C ASN A 197 -21.61 -37.56 5.94
N GLU A 198 -20.58 -38.02 6.66
CA GLU A 198 -20.43 -38.00 8.12
C GLU A 198 -19.26 -37.12 8.61
N LEU A 199 -18.58 -36.39 7.72
CA LEU A 199 -17.52 -35.43 8.09
C LEU A 199 -17.72 -34.03 7.48
N THR A 200 -18.96 -33.70 7.10
CA THR A 200 -19.31 -32.49 6.34
C THR A 200 -20.34 -31.57 7.03
N THR A 201 -20.66 -31.81 8.30
CA THR A 201 -21.11 -30.69 9.16
C THR A 201 -19.87 -29.88 9.53
N PRO A 202 -19.69 -28.62 9.07
CA PRO A 202 -18.65 -27.78 9.61
C PRO A 202 -18.88 -27.64 11.12
N THR A 203 -17.84 -27.80 11.93
CA THR A 203 -17.95 -27.51 13.36
C THR A 203 -18.36 -26.04 13.54
N ASP A 204 -19.02 -25.70 14.65
CA ASP A 204 -19.29 -24.30 14.99
C ASP A 204 -17.98 -23.48 15.01
N VAL A 205 -16.87 -24.15 15.33
CA VAL A 205 -15.50 -23.61 15.27
C VAL A 205 -15.05 -23.31 13.84
N GLN A 206 -15.21 -24.23 12.89
CA GLN A 206 -14.88 -23.97 11.48
C GLN A 206 -15.74 -22.82 10.91
N SER A 207 -17.05 -22.82 11.18
CA SER A 207 -17.94 -21.74 10.77
C SER A 207 -17.52 -20.39 11.38
N SER A 208 -17.09 -20.38 12.64
CA SER A 208 -16.57 -19.17 13.31
C SER A 208 -15.22 -18.73 12.75
N LEU A 209 -14.36 -19.68 12.37
CA LEU A 209 -13.06 -19.42 11.75
C LEU A 209 -13.22 -18.74 10.38
N ASP A 210 -14.11 -19.25 9.54
CA ASP A 210 -14.36 -18.69 8.21
C ASP A 210 -14.92 -17.26 8.30
N ASN A 211 -15.88 -17.01 9.20
CA ASN A 211 -16.38 -15.65 9.50
C ASN A 211 -15.26 -14.71 10.00
N ASN A 212 -14.36 -15.20 10.86
CA ASN A 212 -13.23 -14.40 11.34
C ASN A 212 -12.23 -14.09 10.21
N LEU A 213 -12.00 -15.02 9.28
CA LEU A 213 -11.12 -14.82 8.12
C LEU A 213 -11.68 -13.79 7.15
N ASP A 214 -13.00 -13.76 6.93
CA ASP A 214 -13.66 -12.72 6.14
C ASP A 214 -13.58 -11.33 6.80
N GLU A 215 -13.76 -11.22 8.13
CA GLU A 215 -13.54 -9.94 8.82
C GLU A 215 -12.05 -9.52 8.79
N ILE A 216 -11.10 -10.47 8.88
CA ILE A 216 -9.67 -10.21 8.69
C ILE A 216 -9.43 -9.64 7.29
N LEU A 217 -9.94 -10.28 6.24
CA LEU A 217 -9.79 -9.84 4.85
C LEU A 217 -10.38 -8.44 4.61
N GLY A 218 -11.58 -8.18 5.15
CA GLY A 218 -12.22 -6.87 5.09
C GLY A 218 -11.38 -5.79 5.80
N SER A 219 -10.82 -6.10 6.97
CA SER A 219 -10.01 -5.16 7.75
C SER A 219 -8.63 -4.91 7.12
N VAL A 220 -7.98 -5.94 6.59
CA VAL A 220 -6.74 -5.79 5.80
C VAL A 220 -7.00 -4.96 4.53
N THR A 221 -8.17 -5.08 3.91
CA THR A 221 -8.55 -4.27 2.74
C THR A 221 -8.74 -2.79 3.11
N ARG A 222 -9.39 -2.48 4.23
CA ARG A 222 -9.52 -1.11 4.75
C ARG A 222 -8.16 -0.53 5.15
N LEU A 223 -7.32 -1.28 5.87
CA LEU A 223 -5.94 -0.90 6.20
C LEU A 223 -5.08 -0.64 4.98
N LYS A 224 -5.22 -1.41 3.90
CA LYS A 224 -4.55 -1.13 2.62
C LYS A 224 -5.00 0.20 2.01
N GLY A 225 -6.30 0.49 2.05
CA GLY A 225 -6.85 1.78 1.60
C GLY A 225 -6.29 2.95 2.41
N LEU A 226 -6.27 2.84 3.75
CA LEU A 226 -5.65 3.82 4.63
C LEU A 226 -4.15 3.97 4.34
N ALA A 227 -3.39 2.89 4.23
CA ALA A 227 -1.95 2.94 3.99
C ALA A 227 -1.58 3.61 2.66
N LEU A 228 -2.37 3.41 1.60
CA LEU A 228 -2.18 4.11 0.32
C LEU A 228 -2.48 5.60 0.45
N GLY A 229 -3.63 5.97 1.04
CA GLY A 229 -4.00 7.38 1.24
C GLY A 229 -3.04 8.14 2.17
N LEU A 230 -2.51 7.48 3.21
CA LEU A 230 -1.45 8.01 4.07
C LEU A 230 -0.15 8.24 3.28
N GLY A 231 0.21 7.35 2.36
CA GLY A 231 1.36 7.51 1.47
C GLY A 231 1.21 8.70 0.51
N GLU A 232 0.10 8.76 -0.22
CA GLU A 232 -0.21 9.87 -1.14
C GLU A 232 -0.26 11.23 -0.41
N GLU A 233 -0.76 11.26 0.83
CA GLU A 233 -0.78 12.46 1.65
C GLU A 233 0.62 12.86 2.14
N ILE A 234 1.48 11.91 2.51
CA ILE A 234 2.88 12.16 2.87
C ILE A 234 3.66 12.71 1.66
N ASP A 235 3.54 12.10 0.49
CA ASP A 235 4.21 12.56 -0.73
C ASP A 235 3.74 13.97 -1.11
N SER A 236 2.42 14.23 -1.03
CA SER A 236 1.86 15.57 -1.21
C SER A 236 2.35 16.61 -0.18
N GLN A 237 2.74 16.20 1.03
CA GLN A 237 3.34 17.08 2.02
C GLN A 237 4.84 17.28 1.81
N ASN A 238 5.56 16.27 1.29
CA ASN A 238 6.97 16.40 0.91
C ASN A 238 7.14 17.48 -0.19
N ASP A 239 6.34 17.40 -1.26
CA ASP A 239 6.29 18.43 -2.32
C ASP A 239 6.04 19.83 -1.75
N LEU A 240 5.12 19.95 -0.78
CA LEU A 240 4.77 21.21 -0.15
C LEU A 240 5.91 21.74 0.74
N VAL A 241 6.64 20.86 1.44
CA VAL A 241 7.83 21.21 2.24
C VAL A 241 8.96 21.72 1.36
N GLU A 242 9.22 21.12 0.19
CA GLU A 242 10.22 21.63 -0.76
C GLU A 242 9.87 23.03 -1.28
N ASN A 243 8.59 23.26 -1.62
CA ASN A 243 8.10 24.57 -2.04
C ASN A 243 8.24 25.63 -0.91
N ILE A 244 7.89 25.26 0.32
CA ILE A 244 8.06 26.09 1.53
C ILE A 244 9.53 26.44 1.73
N LEU A 245 10.45 25.47 1.64
CA LEU A 245 11.90 25.68 1.78
C LEU A 245 12.43 26.68 0.73
N GLY A 246 12.09 26.47 -0.55
CA GLY A 246 12.48 27.39 -1.63
C GLY A 246 11.92 28.81 -1.49
N LYS A 247 10.72 28.97 -0.90
CA LYS A 247 10.16 30.29 -0.57
C LYS A 247 10.83 30.91 0.67
N ALA A 248 11.24 30.10 1.65
CA ALA A 248 11.93 30.53 2.87
C ALA A 248 13.34 31.04 2.59
N ASP A 249 14.17 30.28 1.86
CA ASP A 249 15.53 30.70 1.46
C ASP A 249 15.49 32.02 0.68
N LYS A 250 14.52 32.14 -0.23
CA LYS A 250 14.28 33.35 -1.02
C LYS A 250 13.82 34.53 -0.15
N ALA A 251 13.03 34.28 0.90
CA ALA A 251 12.66 35.33 1.85
C ALA A 251 13.89 35.80 2.64
N ASP A 252 14.68 34.89 3.20
CA ASP A 252 15.87 35.21 4.00
C ASP A 252 16.91 36.00 3.18
N ILE A 253 17.31 35.52 2.01
CA ILE A 253 18.26 36.20 1.11
C ILE A 253 17.78 37.63 0.76
N ASN A 254 16.46 37.85 0.64
CA ASN A 254 15.89 39.16 0.39
C ASN A 254 15.83 40.04 1.66
N MET A 255 15.52 39.46 2.83
CA MET A 255 15.56 40.12 4.14
C MET A 255 16.98 40.57 4.49
N GLU A 256 17.97 39.68 4.37
CA GLU A 256 19.39 39.98 4.50
C GLU A 256 19.80 41.18 3.63
N ARG A 257 19.46 41.14 2.33
CA ARG A 257 19.82 42.20 1.39
C ARG A 257 19.19 43.53 1.79
N GLN A 258 17.92 43.54 2.16
CA GLN A 258 17.19 44.74 2.59
C GLN A 258 17.73 45.29 3.90
N ASN A 259 18.00 44.44 4.88
CA ASN A 259 18.60 44.84 6.16
C ASN A 259 20.00 45.45 5.95
N LYS A 260 20.82 44.85 5.08
CA LYS A 260 22.13 45.36 4.66
C LYS A 260 22.03 46.68 3.86
N GLU A 261 20.94 46.90 3.11
CA GLU A 261 20.67 48.16 2.42
C GLU A 261 20.18 49.28 3.37
N ILE A 262 19.23 48.98 4.27
CA ILE A 262 18.70 49.92 5.28
C ILE A 262 19.83 50.40 6.20
N ASN A 263 20.67 49.49 6.70
CA ASN A 263 21.84 49.83 7.52
C ASN A 263 22.85 50.75 6.81
N ARG A 264 22.90 50.76 5.46
CA ARG A 264 23.75 51.69 4.69
C ARG A 264 23.11 53.05 4.47
N ILE A 265 21.78 53.16 4.63
CA ILE A 265 21.06 54.44 4.62
C ILE A 265 21.16 55.09 6.01
N LEU A 266 20.94 54.32 7.08
CA LEU A 266 20.93 54.82 8.47
C LEU A 266 22.31 55.16 9.06
N LYS A 267 23.40 54.73 8.43
CA LYS A 267 24.79 55.02 8.85
C LYS A 267 25.43 56.16 8.06
N LYS A 268 24.63 57.14 7.61
CA LYS A 268 25.05 58.33 6.86
C LYS A 268 24.23 59.56 7.23
#